data_AF-A0A534L3G1-F1
#
_entry.id   AF-A0A534L3G1-F1
#
_cell.length_a   1.000
_cell.length_b   1.000
_cell.length_c   1.000
_cell.angle_alpha   90.00
_cell.angle_beta   90.00
_cell.angle_gamma   90.00
#
_symmetry.space_group_name_H-M   'P 1'
#
loop_
_entity.id
_entity.type
_entity.pdbx_description
1 polymer ?
#
loop_
_entity_poly.entity_id
_entity_poly.type
_entity_poly.pdbx_seq_one_letter_code
_entity_poly.pdbx_strand_id
1 'polypeptide(L)'
;MAKPASLWRHRDFMLLWLGQSVSRLGDQFTGLALPVIAVYILGAGPFENGLLGAAGTLPFLLFGLLVGVWVDRRQRRSVLILADVGRGAII
;
A
#
# COMPACT_ATOMS: atom_id res chain seq x y z
N MET A 1 15.85 -18.06 -30.95
CA MET A 1 15.24 -17.13 -29.97
C MET A 1 14.23 -17.93 -29.15
N ALA A 2 14.53 -18.27 -27.88
CA ALA A 2 13.64 -19.10 -27.07
C ALA A 2 12.36 -18.33 -26.73
N LYS A 3 11.19 -18.97 -26.84
CA LYS A 3 9.90 -18.36 -26.49
C LYS A 3 9.90 -18.07 -24.99
N PRO A 4 9.65 -16.83 -24.53
CA PRO A 4 9.64 -16.55 -23.10
C PRO A 4 8.61 -17.45 -22.43
N ALA A 5 9.00 -18.08 -21.32
CA ALA A 5 8.08 -18.89 -20.54
C ALA A 5 6.89 -18.02 -20.09
N SER A 6 5.69 -18.57 -20.17
CA SER A 6 4.46 -17.87 -19.79
C SER A 6 4.53 -17.39 -18.34
N LEU A 7 4.25 -16.11 -18.08
CA LEU A 7 4.22 -15.51 -16.73
C LEU A 7 3.28 -16.25 -15.78
N TRP A 8 2.22 -16.85 -16.32
CA TRP A 8 1.27 -17.69 -15.59
C TRP A 8 1.89 -18.96 -15.00
N ARG A 9 3.04 -19.40 -15.53
CA ARG A 9 3.81 -20.55 -15.01
C ARG A 9 4.91 -20.14 -14.04
N HIS A 10 5.15 -18.84 -13.85
CA HIS A 10 6.12 -18.33 -12.88
C HIS A 10 5.46 -18.15 -11.52
N ARG A 11 5.71 -19.10 -10.61
CA ARG A 11 5.12 -19.12 -9.26
C ARG A 11 5.29 -17.80 -8.49
N ASP A 12 6.50 -17.24 -8.49
CA ASP A 12 6.78 -16.00 -7.75
C ASP A 12 6.03 -14.80 -8.33
N PHE A 13 5.85 -14.75 -9.65
CA PHE A 13 5.04 -13.72 -10.30
C PHE A 13 3.56 -13.87 -9.93
N MET A 14 3.02 -15.09 -9.96
CA MET A 14 1.62 -15.33 -9.60
C MET A 14 1.32 -15.01 -8.13
N LEU A 15 2.26 -15.30 -7.22
CA LEU A 15 2.14 -14.92 -5.81
C LEU A 15 2.13 -13.40 -5.63
N LEU A 16 3.07 -12.70 -6.30
CA LEU A 16 3.10 -11.24 -6.27
C LEU A 16 1.83 -10.64 -6.87
N TRP A 17 1.39 -11.14 -8.02
CA TRP A 17 0.23 -10.64 -8.74
C TRP A 17 -1.05 -10.79 -7.89
N LEU A 18 -1.32 -11.98 -7.36
CA LEU A 18 -2.49 -12.22 -6.51
C LEU A 18 -2.43 -11.39 -5.23
N GLY A 19 -1.29 -11.38 -4.53
CA GLY A 19 -1.11 -10.62 -3.30
C GLY A 19 -1.34 -9.12 -3.52
N GLN A 20 -0.70 -8.56 -4.55
CA GLN A 20 -0.86 -7.14 -4.88
C GLN A 20 -2.26 -6.81 -5.39
N SER A 21 -2.93 -7.69 -6.14
CA SER A 21 -4.31 -7.47 -6.56
C SER A 21 -5.25 -7.35 -5.35
N VAL A 22 -5.12 -8.26 -4.38
CA VAL A 22 -5.94 -8.22 -3.15
C VAL A 22 -5.63 -6.96 -2.34
N SER A 23 -4.36 -6.65 -2.11
CA SER A 23 -3.95 -5.44 -1.40
C SER A 23 -4.52 -4.19 -2.08
N ARG A 24 -4.39 -4.06 -3.39
CA ARG A 24 -4.89 -2.90 -4.14
C ARG A 24 -6.42 -2.74 -4.07
N LEU A 25 -7.16 -3.84 -4.02
CA LEU A 25 -8.60 -3.77 -3.81
C LEU A 25 -8.93 -3.28 -2.38
N GLY A 26 -8.23 -3.80 -1.38
CA GLY A 26 -8.37 -3.33 0.00
C GLY A 26 -8.03 -1.84 0.16
N ASP A 27 -7.02 -1.37 -0.56
CA ASP A 27 -6.59 0.03 -0.55
C ASP A 27 -7.67 0.97 -1.04
N GLN A 28 -8.30 0.61 -2.16
CA GLN A 28 -9.37 1.42 -2.74
C GLN A 28 -10.60 1.41 -1.85
N PHE A 29 -10.91 0.27 -1.25
CA PHE A 29 -11.99 0.21 -0.27
C PHE A 29 -11.69 1.09 0.95
N THR A 30 -10.50 0.96 1.54
CA THR A 30 -10.07 1.73 2.72
C THR A 30 -10.01 3.22 2.43
N GLY A 31 -9.51 3.63 1.26
CA GLY A 31 -9.44 5.03 0.85
C GLY A 31 -10.79 5.72 0.74
N LEU A 32 -11.86 4.96 0.45
CA LEU A 32 -13.24 5.46 0.46
C LEU A 32 -13.90 5.31 1.83
N ALA A 33 -13.66 4.19 2.51
CA ALA A 33 -14.28 3.86 3.78
C ALA A 33 -13.82 4.80 4.90
N LEU A 34 -12.52 5.12 5.00
CA LEU A 34 -12.00 5.93 6.10
C LEU A 34 -12.64 7.34 6.18
N PRO A 35 -12.73 8.13 5.09
CA PRO A 35 -13.43 9.42 5.13
C PRO A 35 -14.92 9.28 5.45
N VAL A 36 -15.59 8.26 4.92
CA VAL A 36 -17.01 8.01 5.18
C VAL A 36 -17.23 7.67 6.65
N ILE A 37 -16.42 6.77 7.22
CA ILE A 37 -16.48 6.42 8.64
C ILE A 37 -16.19 7.64 9.51
N ALA A 38 -15.19 8.44 9.15
CA ALA A 38 -14.85 9.66 9.89
C ALA A 38 -16.05 10.60 9.99
N VAL A 39 -16.72 10.89 8.88
CA VAL A 39 -17.86 11.81 8.86
C VAL A 39 -19.11 11.20 9.51
N TYR A 40 -19.50 9.98 9.11
CA TYR A 40 -20.81 9.43 9.48
C TYR A 40 -20.84 8.70 10.82
N ILE A 41 -19.72 8.12 11.24
CA ILE A 41 -19.64 7.33 12.49
C ILE A 41 -18.95 8.16 13.58
N LEU A 42 -17.86 8.85 13.24
CA LEU A 42 -17.08 9.63 14.20
C LEU A 42 -17.51 11.10 14.29
N GLY A 43 -18.42 11.55 13.41
CA GLY A 43 -18.91 12.93 13.41
C GLY A 43 -17.86 13.96 13.00
N ALA A 44 -16.83 13.53 12.27
CA ALA A 44 -15.69 14.38 11.93
C ALA A 44 -16.09 15.55 11.02
N GLY A 45 -15.64 16.74 11.38
CA GLY A 45 -15.84 17.95 10.58
C GLY A 45 -14.96 18.01 9.32
N PRO A 46 -15.20 18.99 8.42
CA PRO A 46 -14.41 19.14 7.19
C PRO A 46 -12.91 19.31 7.43
N PHE A 47 -12.53 20.03 8.49
CA PHE A 47 -11.13 20.24 8.85
C PHE A 47 -10.45 18.94 9.31
N GLU A 48 -11.11 18.16 10.16
CA GLU A 48 -10.61 16.88 10.67
C GLU A 48 -10.48 15.85 9.55
N ASN A 49 -11.45 15.80 8.63
CA ASN A 49 -11.36 14.95 7.46
C ASN A 49 -10.25 15.40 6.49
N GLY A 50 -9.99 16.72 6.41
CA GLY A 50 -8.83 17.26 5.70
C GLY A 50 -7.50 16.84 6.33
N LEU A 51 -7.41 16.84 7.66
CA LEU A 51 -6.25 16.33 8.39
C LEU A 51 -6.06 14.83 8.18
N LEU A 52 -7.15 14.05 8.13
CA LEU A 52 -7.09 12.62 7.81
C LEU A 52 -6.48 12.37 6.42
N GLY A 53 -6.90 13.14 5.41
CA GLY A 53 -6.31 13.09 4.07
C GLY A 53 -4.84 13.51 4.06
N ALA A 54 -4.48 14.56 4.81
CA ALA A 54 -3.09 14.97 4.97
C ALA A 54 -2.25 13.86 5.62
N ALA A 55 -2.75 13.21 6.67
CA ALA A 55 -2.06 12.10 7.33
C ALA A 55 -1.78 10.91 6.39
N GLY A 56 -2.62 10.70 5.37
CA GLY A 56 -2.39 9.68 4.34
C GLY A 56 -1.25 10.01 3.35
N THR A 57 -0.88 11.28 3.19
CA THR A 57 0.09 11.73 2.17
C THR A 57 1.37 12.32 2.76
N LEU A 58 1.27 12.95 3.92
CA LEU A 58 2.35 13.63 4.62
C LEU A 58 3.57 12.72 4.87
N PRO A 59 3.42 11.46 5.33
CA PRO A 59 4.58 10.60 5.56
C PRO A 59 5.37 10.34 4.27
N PHE A 60 4.69 10.17 3.13
CA PHE A 60 5.36 9.98 1.84
C PHE A 60 6.10 11.25 1.42
N LEU A 61 5.50 12.43 1.62
CA LEU A 61 6.14 13.70 1.29
C LEU A 61 7.41 13.95 2.13
N LEU A 62 7.34 13.65 3.43
CA LEU A 62 8.43 13.90 4.38
C LEU A 62 9.55 12.86 4.28
N PHE A 63 9.19 11.59 4.10
CA PHE A 63 10.12 10.48 4.23
C PHE A 63 10.39 9.73 2.92
N GLY A 64 9.68 10.04 1.82
CA GLY A 64 9.75 9.27 0.57
C GLY A 64 11.16 9.15 -0.01
N LEU A 65 11.94 10.24 0.00
CA LEU A 65 13.32 10.21 -0.50
C LEU A 65 14.24 9.39 0.42
N LEU A 66 14.17 9.63 1.73
CA LEU A 66 15.02 8.96 2.71
C LEU A 66 14.75 7.45 2.76
N VAL A 67 13.46 7.08 2.78
CA VAL A 67 13.02 5.68 2.73
C VAL A 67 13.37 5.06 1.39
N GLY A 68 13.22 5.77 0.26
CA GLY A 68 13.61 5.30 -1.06
C GLY A 68 15.08 4.88 -1.13
N VAL A 69 16.00 5.76 -0.70
CA VAL A 69 17.44 5.45 -0.65
C VAL A 69 17.74 4.27 0.27
N TRP A 70 17.03 4.15 1.40
CA TRP A 70 17.19 3.02 2.31
C TRP A 70 16.70 1.70 1.70
N VAL A 71 15.56 1.71 1.01
CA VAL A 71 14.98 0.54 0.35
C VAL A 71 15.86 0.06 -0.79
N ASP A 72 16.44 0.96 -1.57
CA ASP A 72 17.30 0.61 -2.72
C ASP A 72 18.54 -0.19 -2.32
N ARG A 73 19.00 -0.04 -1.08
CA ARG A 73 20.15 -0.75 -0.51
C ARG A 73 19.80 -2.11 0.10
N ARG A 74 18.52 -2.47 0.18
CA ARG A 74 18.02 -3.70 0.84
C ARG A 74 17.52 -4.72 -0.17
N GLN A 75 17.39 -5.98 0.27
CA GLN A 75 16.78 -7.02 -0.55
C GLN A 75 15.30 -6.72 -0.80
N ARG A 76 14.95 -6.47 -2.07
CA ARG A 76 13.59 -6.08 -2.50
C ARG A 76 12.49 -7.00 -1.97
N ARG A 77 12.74 -8.31 -1.95
CA ARG A 77 11.77 -9.31 -1.47
C ARG A 77 11.43 -9.14 0.01
N SER A 78 12.43 -8.94 0.87
CA SER A 78 12.22 -8.80 2.32
C SER A 78 11.52 -7.48 2.65
N VAL A 79 11.86 -6.40 1.93
CA VAL A 79 11.19 -5.10 2.09
C VAL A 79 9.72 -5.20 1.69
N LEU A 80 9.41 -5.83 0.55
CA LEU A 80 8.02 -6.04 0.10
C LEU A 80 7.19 -6.80 1.14
N ILE A 81 7.71 -7.93 1.63
CA ILE A 81 7.00 -8.76 2.61
C ILE A 81 6.75 -7.98 3.91
N LEU A 82 7.78 -7.31 4.44
CA LEU A 82 7.63 -6.55 5.68
C LEU A 82 6.67 -5.37 5.54
N ALA A 83 6.71 -4.68 4.39
CA ALA A 83 5.79 -3.58 4.09
C ALA A 83 4.34 -4.06 3.98
N ASP A 84 4.08 -5.14 3.23
CA ASP A 84 2.72 -5.69 3.08
C ASP A 84 2.19 -6.24 4.41
N VAL A 85 3.02 -6.92 5.21
CA VAL A 85 2.63 -7.41 6.55
C VAL A 85 2.37 -6.26 7.51
N GLY A 86 3.27 -5.27 7.57
CA GLY A 86 3.10 -4.10 8.43
C GLY A 86 1.85 -3.31 8.07
N ARG A 87 1.58 -3.16 6.77
CA ARG A 87 0.37 -2.52 6.28
C ARG A 87 -0.89 -3.26 6.69
N GLY A 88 -0.94 -4.58 6.47
CA GLY A 88 -2.09 -5.41 6.83
C GLY A 88 -2.32 -5.54 8.34
N ALA A 89 -1.33 -5.19 9.18
CA ALA A 89 -1.50 -5.15 10.62
C ALA A 89 -2.04 -3.80 11.14
N ILE A 90 -1.87 -2.72 10.37
CA ILE A 90 -2.30 -1.37 10.73
C ILE A 90 -3.77 -1.11 10.35
N ILE A 91 -4.18 -1.64 9.19
CA ILE A 91 -5.57 -1.54 8.68
C ILE A 91 -6.38 -2.72 9.22
#